data_AF-A0ABF7QH91-F1
#
_entry.id   AF-A0ABF7QH91-F1
#
_cell.length_a   1.000
_cell.length_b   1.000
_cell.length_c   1.000
_cell.angle_alpha   90.00
_cell.angle_beta   90.00
_cell.angle_gamma   90.00
#
_symmetry.space_group_name_H-M   'P 1'
#
loop_
_entity.id
_entity.type
_entity.pdbx_description
1 polymer ?
#
loop_
_entity_poly.entity_id
_entity_poly.type
_entity_poly.pdbx_seq_one_letter_code
_entity_poly.pdbx_strand_id
1 'polypeptide(L)'
;MISRRGFLGTAALVSATAVTGRVQAAAIPEAPIMDKVTMQPPLHPTSGPDYRPVVTLNGWSLPWRMNGDWKEYHLVAEPVVREFAEGMKAFLWGYNGQSPGPTIEAVEGDKVRIFVTNKLPEPTTVHWHGMIVPSGMDGVGGLSQPHIKPGKTFVYEFEMKKSGTFMYHPHSDEMVQMAMGMMGMFVVHPRDSAFRSVDRDFVFIMSSYDMDPGTYVPKVTEMTNFNMWAWNSRVFPGIDPMPVRLGDRVRVRIGNLTMTNHPIHLHGHSFSVTCTDGGWVPESAQWPETTTDVPVGAVRAFEVVADNPGDWAFHCHKSHHTMNAMGHDLRTLIGVPKQAVAKAAKKLAPDSMAMGSTGMAMGEMEMPLPDNTLPMMTGSGQFGAIEMGGMFTVMKIREGLARDDYRDPGPYKFPAGTVAYEIDAPVTEPARQNTPAPAAPTAEKRGKSMKGMKM
;
A
#
# COMPACT_ATOMS: atom_id res chain seq x y z
N MET A 1 -44.58 -34.29 71.94
CA MET A 1 -45.33 -34.74 70.75
C MET A 1 -45.45 -33.58 69.77
N ILE A 2 -44.97 -33.78 68.55
CA ILE A 2 -45.40 -33.23 67.25
C ILE A 2 -45.99 -31.79 67.23
N SER A 3 -45.16 -30.87 66.71
CA SER A 3 -45.40 -29.92 65.59
C SER A 3 -46.82 -29.43 65.25
N ARG A 4 -46.96 -28.10 65.18
CA ARG A 4 -47.91 -27.33 64.33
C ARG A 4 -47.10 -26.24 63.60
N ARG A 5 -46.88 -26.32 62.27
CA ARG A 5 -47.61 -25.58 61.18
C ARG A 5 -47.99 -24.14 61.56
N GLY A 6 -47.75 -23.09 60.77
CA GLY A 6 -47.17 -22.90 59.43
C GLY A 6 -46.32 -21.62 59.45
N PHE A 7 -46.04 -20.88 58.38
CA PHE A 7 -46.54 -20.78 57.02
C PHE A 7 -45.55 -19.83 56.32
N LEU A 8 -45.17 -20.11 55.07
CA LEU A 8 -44.48 -19.27 54.05
C LEU A 8 -43.78 -20.29 53.12
N GLY A 9 -44.16 -20.52 51.88
CA GLY A 9 -44.70 -19.60 50.90
C GLY A 9 -43.72 -19.57 49.73
N THR A 10 -43.90 -20.50 48.77
CA THR A 10 -43.40 -20.45 47.38
C THR A 10 -41.90 -20.20 47.15
N ALA A 11 -41.12 -21.28 47.05
CA ALA A 11 -39.91 -21.29 46.24
C ALA A 11 -40.31 -21.44 44.76
N ALA A 12 -40.21 -20.35 44.00
CA ALA A 12 -40.28 -20.40 42.55
C ALA A 12 -39.06 -21.17 42.03
N LEU A 13 -39.30 -22.36 41.47
CA LEU A 13 -38.34 -22.97 40.55
C LEU A 13 -38.22 -22.03 39.36
N VAL A 14 -37.14 -21.24 39.33
CA VAL A 14 -36.67 -20.62 38.10
C VAL A 14 -36.19 -21.76 37.22
N SER A 15 -37.04 -22.11 36.27
CA SER A 15 -36.71 -22.92 35.11
C SER A 15 -35.46 -22.32 34.47
N ALA A 16 -34.36 -23.08 34.52
CA ALA A 16 -33.20 -22.84 33.68
C ALA A 16 -33.67 -22.86 32.23
N THR A 17 -33.93 -21.68 31.69
CA THR A 17 -34.11 -21.49 30.26
C THR A 17 -32.82 -21.99 29.63
N ALA A 18 -32.94 -23.01 28.79
CA ALA A 18 -31.86 -23.53 28.00
C ALA A 18 -31.29 -22.37 27.18
N VAL A 19 -30.20 -21.78 27.66
CA VAL A 19 -29.36 -20.89 26.87
C VAL A 19 -28.82 -21.80 25.77
N THR A 20 -29.38 -21.63 24.58
CA THR A 20 -28.94 -22.31 23.36
C THR A 20 -27.42 -22.25 23.29
N GLY A 21 -26.76 -23.37 23.02
CA GLY A 21 -25.30 -23.58 23.08
C GLY A 21 -24.42 -22.73 22.16
N ARG A 22 -24.88 -21.55 21.72
CA ARG A 22 -24.10 -20.54 20.99
C ARG A 22 -23.38 -19.53 21.88
N VAL A 23 -23.77 -19.39 23.15
CA VAL A 23 -23.22 -18.32 24.03
C VAL A 23 -22.09 -18.83 24.95
N GLN A 24 -21.84 -20.14 24.98
CA GLN A 24 -20.83 -20.74 25.87
C GLN A 24 -19.53 -21.17 25.16
N ALA A 25 -19.34 -20.81 23.88
CA ALA A 25 -18.13 -21.10 23.12
C ALA A 25 -17.54 -19.83 22.48
N ALA A 26 -16.30 -19.54 22.84
CA ALA A 26 -15.41 -18.45 22.42
C ALA A 26 -15.63 -17.09 23.10
N ALA A 27 -14.94 -16.84 24.22
CA ALA A 27 -14.55 -15.47 24.57
C ALA A 27 -13.81 -14.86 23.37
N ILE A 28 -14.13 -13.60 23.01
CA ILE A 28 -13.44 -12.90 21.92
C ILE A 28 -11.92 -12.97 22.20
N PRO A 29 -11.07 -13.37 21.23
CA PRO A 29 -9.63 -13.37 21.44
C PRO A 29 -9.16 -11.96 21.82
N GLU A 30 -7.99 -11.84 22.44
CA GLU A 30 -7.38 -10.51 22.59
C GLU A 30 -6.99 -9.97 21.20
N ALA A 31 -7.19 -8.67 20.98
CA ALA A 31 -6.78 -8.01 19.75
C ALA A 31 -5.29 -7.65 19.81
N PRO A 32 -4.42 -8.30 19.01
CA PRO A 32 -3.04 -7.87 18.90
C PRO A 32 -3.00 -6.49 18.21
N ILE A 33 -2.06 -5.64 18.60
CA ILE A 33 -1.85 -4.29 18.03
C ILE A 33 -0.38 -4.14 17.68
N MET A 34 -0.08 -3.45 16.57
CA MET A 34 1.27 -3.08 16.19
C MET A 34 1.32 -1.59 15.86
N ASP A 35 2.22 -0.85 16.49
CA ASP A 35 2.44 0.58 16.27
C ASP A 35 3.70 0.89 15.42
N LYS A 36 4.56 -0.12 15.22
CA LYS A 36 5.81 0.02 14.46
C LYS A 36 5.57 0.15 12.96
N VAL A 37 6.30 1.05 12.31
CA VAL A 37 6.20 1.30 10.86
C VAL A 37 7.14 0.44 10.01
N THR A 38 7.99 -0.35 10.64
CA THR A 38 8.96 -1.22 9.97
C THR A 38 8.38 -2.59 9.65
N MET A 39 8.91 -3.22 8.62
CA MET A 39 8.61 -4.58 8.21
C MET A 39 8.92 -5.55 9.35
N GLN A 40 7.92 -6.30 9.77
CA GLN A 40 8.09 -7.34 10.79
C GLN A 40 8.48 -8.67 10.14
N PRO A 41 9.27 -9.52 10.83
CA PRO A 41 9.54 -10.88 10.37
C PRO A 41 8.24 -11.70 10.17
N PRO A 42 8.24 -12.68 9.26
CA PRO A 42 7.08 -13.54 9.03
C PRO A 42 6.74 -14.36 10.27
N LEU A 43 5.44 -14.59 10.50
CA LEU A 43 4.97 -15.47 11.57
C LEU A 43 4.81 -16.90 11.05
N HIS A 44 5.77 -17.76 11.39
CA HIS A 44 5.69 -19.17 11.04
C HIS A 44 4.58 -19.87 11.82
N PRO A 45 3.79 -20.75 11.17
CA PRO A 45 2.74 -21.49 11.85
C PRO A 45 3.35 -22.38 12.96
N THR A 46 2.83 -22.25 14.17
CA THR A 46 3.22 -23.10 15.32
C THR A 46 2.32 -24.34 15.47
N SER A 47 1.23 -24.38 14.70
CA SER A 47 0.26 -25.47 14.65
C SER A 47 -0.49 -25.43 13.31
N GLY A 48 -1.20 -26.51 12.95
CA GLY A 48 -1.89 -26.62 11.66
C GLY A 48 -0.96 -27.01 10.50
N PRO A 49 -1.40 -26.87 9.23
CA PRO A 49 -0.58 -27.15 8.06
C PRO A 49 0.62 -26.19 7.99
N ASP A 50 1.77 -26.72 7.59
CA ASP A 50 2.97 -25.91 7.34
C ASP A 50 2.83 -25.14 6.01
N TYR A 51 3.34 -23.92 5.98
CA TYR A 51 3.36 -23.05 4.81
C TYR A 51 4.51 -22.03 4.91
N ARG A 52 4.95 -21.50 3.76
CA ARG A 52 5.91 -20.39 3.71
C ARG A 52 5.15 -19.08 3.96
N PRO A 53 5.29 -18.42 5.13
CA PRO A 53 4.52 -17.21 5.40
C PRO A 53 5.01 -16.05 4.52
N VAL A 54 4.13 -15.09 4.30
CA VAL A 54 4.49 -13.87 3.58
C VAL A 54 5.13 -12.85 4.51
N VAL A 55 5.90 -11.93 3.93
CA VAL A 55 6.42 -10.75 4.60
C VAL A 55 5.74 -9.51 4.05
N THR A 56 5.04 -8.80 4.92
CA THR A 56 4.32 -7.57 4.57
C THR A 56 5.26 -6.38 4.67
N LEU A 57 5.50 -5.70 3.55
CA LEU A 57 6.42 -4.55 3.50
C LEU A 57 5.94 -3.45 4.48
N ASN A 58 6.78 -2.97 5.39
CA ASN A 58 6.37 -2.00 6.43
C ASN A 58 5.11 -2.41 7.23
N GLY A 59 4.84 -3.71 7.37
CA GLY A 59 3.66 -4.25 8.03
C GLY A 59 3.95 -5.57 8.75
N TRP A 60 2.90 -6.32 9.03
CA TRP A 60 2.95 -7.55 9.82
C TRP A 60 1.76 -8.47 9.49
N SER A 61 1.89 -9.75 9.84
CA SER A 61 0.79 -10.72 9.75
C SER A 61 -0.03 -10.74 11.04
N LEU A 62 -1.37 -10.83 10.92
CA LEU A 62 -2.28 -10.87 12.06
C LEU A 62 -2.15 -12.24 12.77
N PRO A 63 -1.76 -12.27 14.06
CA PRO A 63 -1.73 -13.49 14.85
C PRO A 63 -3.13 -14.08 14.99
N TRP A 64 -3.14 -15.40 15.18
CA TRP A 64 -4.35 -16.18 15.33
C TRP A 64 -4.18 -17.23 16.43
N ARG A 65 -5.31 -17.80 16.86
CA ARG A 65 -5.35 -18.98 17.72
C ARG A 65 -6.26 -20.04 17.14
N MET A 66 -6.04 -21.31 17.48
CA MET A 66 -7.03 -22.36 17.23
C MET A 66 -8.10 -22.38 18.32
N ASN A 67 -9.35 -22.59 17.93
CA ASN A 67 -10.46 -22.92 18.81
C ASN A 67 -11.33 -24.02 18.19
N GLY A 68 -11.04 -25.28 18.54
CA GLY A 68 -11.54 -26.43 17.79
C GLY A 68 -11.01 -26.39 16.36
N ASP A 69 -11.91 -26.54 15.38
CA ASP A 69 -11.57 -26.46 13.95
C ASP A 69 -11.36 -25.03 13.43
N TRP A 70 -11.64 -24.01 14.25
CA TRP A 70 -11.62 -22.62 13.80
C TRP A 70 -10.26 -21.97 14.03
N LYS A 71 -9.71 -21.38 12.97
CA LYS A 71 -8.60 -20.42 13.03
C LYS A 71 -9.19 -19.04 13.34
N GLU A 72 -9.03 -18.59 14.58
CA GLU A 72 -9.64 -17.36 15.09
C GLU A 72 -8.70 -16.16 14.99
N TYR A 73 -9.23 -15.05 14.48
CA TYR A 73 -8.57 -13.74 14.40
C TYR A 73 -9.39 -12.67 15.10
N HIS A 74 -8.73 -11.63 15.60
CA HIS A 74 -9.40 -10.42 16.08
C HIS A 74 -8.88 -9.19 15.35
N LEU A 75 -9.74 -8.64 14.49
CA LEU A 75 -9.50 -7.42 13.73
C LEU A 75 -10.23 -6.24 14.39
N VAL A 76 -9.56 -5.10 14.53
CA VAL A 76 -10.11 -3.92 15.21
C VAL A 76 -10.01 -2.72 14.30
N ALA A 77 -11.15 -2.22 13.79
CA ALA A 77 -11.20 -0.99 13.02
C ALA A 77 -11.08 0.22 13.95
N GLU A 78 -10.08 1.07 13.78
CA GLU A 78 -9.83 2.20 14.69
C GLU A 78 -9.07 3.37 14.01
N PRO A 79 -9.14 4.59 14.55
CA PRO A 79 -8.24 5.67 14.16
C PRO A 79 -6.78 5.33 14.50
N VAL A 80 -5.87 5.64 13.58
CA VAL A 80 -4.44 5.35 13.69
C VAL A 80 -3.59 6.54 13.24
N VAL A 81 -2.36 6.61 13.72
CA VAL A 81 -1.35 7.56 13.22
C VAL A 81 -0.33 6.78 12.42
N ARG A 82 -0.16 7.12 11.14
CA ARG A 82 0.79 6.46 10.25
C ARG A 82 1.80 7.49 9.77
N GLU A 83 3.08 7.21 10.00
CA GLU A 83 4.14 7.99 9.35
C GLU A 83 4.26 7.53 7.89
N PHE A 84 4.22 8.45 6.93
CA PHE A 84 4.45 8.15 5.51
C PHE A 84 5.94 7.96 5.22
N ALA A 85 6.75 8.91 5.70
CA ALA A 85 8.21 8.83 5.80
C ALA A 85 8.66 9.78 6.91
N GLU A 86 9.95 9.78 7.23
CA GLU A 86 10.50 10.70 8.24
C GLU A 86 10.05 12.14 7.97
N GLY A 87 9.50 12.78 9.00
CA GLY A 87 9.00 14.16 8.92
C GLY A 87 7.56 14.34 8.44
N MET A 88 6.85 13.28 8.03
CA MET A 88 5.42 13.37 7.64
C MET A 88 4.57 12.23 8.21
N LYS A 89 3.53 12.60 8.96
CA LYS A 89 2.52 11.73 9.57
C LYS A 89 1.13 12.04 9.03
N ALA A 90 0.31 11.00 8.95
CA ALA A 90 -1.09 11.08 8.60
C ALA A 90 -1.95 10.47 9.71
N PHE A 91 -3.06 11.13 10.02
CA PHE A 91 -4.14 10.62 10.85
C PHE A 91 -5.09 9.88 9.92
N LEU A 92 -5.02 8.55 10.00
CA LEU A 92 -5.72 7.62 9.14
C LEU A 92 -6.70 6.79 9.95
N TRP A 93 -7.51 6.00 9.28
CA TRP A 93 -8.23 4.89 9.89
C TRP A 93 -7.64 3.59 9.37
N GLY A 94 -7.60 2.59 10.24
CA GLY A 94 -6.92 1.34 9.92
C GLY A 94 -7.42 0.19 10.77
N TYR A 95 -6.60 -0.84 10.86
CA TYR A 95 -6.88 -2.01 11.68
C TYR A 95 -5.71 -2.33 12.61
N ASN A 96 -6.00 -2.65 13.86
CA ASN A 96 -5.04 -3.17 14.85
C ASN A 96 -3.79 -2.26 15.00
N GLY A 97 -3.99 -0.95 15.05
CA GLY A 97 -2.93 0.05 15.19
C GLY A 97 -2.25 0.50 13.88
N GLN A 98 -2.60 -0.04 12.71
CA GLN A 98 -1.94 0.32 11.43
C GLN A 98 -2.91 0.63 10.30
N SER A 99 -2.43 1.45 9.36
CA SER A 99 -3.01 1.59 8.02
C SER A 99 -1.90 1.32 6.99
N PRO A 100 -2.11 0.38 6.05
CA PRO A 100 -3.16 -0.65 6.04
C PRO A 100 -3.10 -1.53 7.29
N GLY A 101 -4.15 -2.31 7.49
CA GLY A 101 -4.20 -3.34 8.52
C GLY A 101 -3.25 -4.51 8.27
N PRO A 102 -3.11 -5.40 9.25
CA PRO A 102 -2.23 -6.56 9.16
C PRO A 102 -2.65 -7.53 8.04
N THR A 103 -1.68 -8.26 7.49
CA THR A 103 -1.98 -9.33 6.54
C THR A 103 -2.60 -10.52 7.25
N ILE A 104 -3.75 -11.00 6.79
CA ILE A 104 -4.37 -12.23 7.31
C ILE A 104 -3.87 -13.41 6.47
N GLU A 105 -3.37 -14.46 7.13
CA GLU A 105 -2.82 -15.64 6.44
C GLU A 105 -3.55 -16.92 6.81
N ALA A 106 -4.18 -17.60 5.85
CA ALA A 106 -4.83 -18.90 6.06
C ALA A 106 -4.27 -19.95 5.09
N VAL A 107 -4.67 -21.21 5.29
CA VAL A 107 -4.39 -22.31 4.35
C VAL A 107 -5.70 -22.75 3.70
N GLU A 108 -5.62 -23.21 2.46
CA GLU A 108 -6.77 -23.76 1.74
C GLU A 108 -7.48 -24.88 2.54
N GLY A 109 -8.78 -24.69 2.74
CA GLY A 109 -9.70 -25.48 3.56
C GLY A 109 -9.66 -25.22 5.06
N ASP A 110 -8.93 -24.19 5.54
CA ASP A 110 -9.09 -23.69 6.91
C ASP A 110 -10.52 -23.14 7.11
N LYS A 111 -11.12 -23.43 8.27
CA LYS A 111 -12.30 -22.69 8.75
C LYS A 111 -11.80 -21.46 9.51
N VAL A 112 -12.10 -20.26 9.03
CA VAL A 112 -11.68 -19.00 9.66
C VAL A 112 -12.84 -18.35 10.38
N ARG A 113 -12.58 -17.85 11.59
CA ARG A 113 -13.51 -17.03 12.37
C ARG A 113 -12.84 -15.70 12.69
N ILE A 114 -13.39 -14.60 12.17
CA ILE A 114 -12.80 -13.28 12.33
C ILE A 114 -13.76 -12.42 13.14
N PHE A 115 -13.33 -12.05 14.34
CA PHE A 115 -14.01 -11.06 15.17
C PHE A 115 -13.61 -9.67 14.70
N VAL A 116 -14.57 -8.84 14.31
CA VAL A 116 -14.33 -7.47 13.87
C VAL A 116 -14.95 -6.49 14.84
N THR A 117 -14.13 -5.80 15.62
CA THR A 117 -14.56 -4.75 16.55
C THR A 117 -14.46 -3.38 15.90
N ASN A 118 -15.54 -2.60 15.94
CA ASN A 118 -15.55 -1.24 15.44
C ASN A 118 -15.29 -0.22 16.56
N LYS A 119 -14.16 0.49 16.51
CA LYS A 119 -13.84 1.65 17.36
C LYS A 119 -13.84 2.98 16.59
N LEU A 120 -14.29 2.99 15.33
CA LEU A 120 -14.47 4.21 14.55
C LEU A 120 -15.63 5.05 15.10
N PRO A 121 -15.69 6.36 14.79
CA PRO A 121 -16.82 7.20 15.14
C PRO A 121 -18.11 6.88 14.34
N GLU A 122 -18.01 6.02 13.32
CA GLU A 122 -19.11 5.70 12.40
C GLU A 122 -19.28 4.20 12.15
N PRO A 123 -20.41 3.75 11.56
CA PRO A 123 -20.62 2.36 11.21
C PRO A 123 -19.59 1.85 10.20
N THR A 124 -19.14 0.60 10.35
CA THR A 124 -18.22 -0.04 9.39
C THR A 124 -18.70 -1.44 9.02
N THR A 125 -18.02 -2.07 8.07
CA THR A 125 -18.08 -3.50 7.75
C THR A 125 -16.70 -3.94 7.24
N VAL A 126 -16.53 -5.23 6.91
CA VAL A 126 -15.32 -5.71 6.22
C VAL A 126 -15.75 -6.64 5.11
N HIS A 127 -15.44 -6.26 3.87
CA HIS A 127 -15.59 -7.09 2.68
C HIS A 127 -14.29 -7.85 2.40
N TRP A 128 -14.43 -9.11 1.96
CA TRP A 128 -13.35 -10.06 1.71
C TRP A 128 -13.09 -10.17 0.21
N HIS A 129 -12.43 -9.15 -0.33
CA HIS A 129 -12.27 -8.92 -1.76
C HIS A 129 -11.64 -10.10 -2.51
N GLY A 130 -12.39 -10.68 -3.45
CA GLY A 130 -11.95 -11.80 -4.30
C GLY A 130 -12.13 -13.19 -3.66
N MET A 131 -12.59 -13.27 -2.41
CA MET A 131 -12.79 -14.52 -1.69
C MET A 131 -14.20 -15.09 -1.95
N ILE A 132 -14.31 -16.41 -2.02
CA ILE A 132 -15.60 -17.10 -2.20
C ILE A 132 -16.18 -17.42 -0.83
N VAL A 133 -16.99 -16.51 -0.30
CA VAL A 133 -17.62 -16.62 1.03
C VAL A 133 -19.13 -16.86 0.93
N PRO A 134 -19.79 -17.37 1.99
CA PRO A 134 -21.25 -17.35 2.06
C PRO A 134 -21.77 -15.91 1.93
N SER A 135 -22.88 -15.71 1.20
CA SER A 135 -23.39 -14.36 0.91
C SER A 135 -23.62 -13.51 2.17
N GLY A 136 -24.10 -14.08 3.28
CA GLY A 136 -24.28 -13.35 4.54
C GLY A 136 -22.99 -12.99 5.30
N MET A 137 -21.83 -13.42 4.80
CA MET A 137 -20.50 -13.13 5.36
C MET A 137 -19.68 -12.21 4.43
N ASP A 138 -20.31 -11.68 3.38
CA ASP A 138 -19.63 -10.92 2.32
C ASP A 138 -19.21 -9.50 2.72
N GLY A 139 -19.81 -8.91 3.77
CA GLY A 139 -19.34 -7.62 4.29
C GLY A 139 -19.98 -6.37 3.70
N VAL A 140 -20.91 -6.50 2.75
CA VAL A 140 -21.62 -5.35 2.16
C VAL A 140 -22.77 -4.89 3.07
N GLY A 141 -22.60 -3.73 3.70
CA GLY A 141 -23.59 -3.15 4.61
C GLY A 141 -24.90 -2.81 3.91
N GLY A 142 -26.02 -3.24 4.48
CA GLY A 142 -27.37 -3.04 3.92
C GLY A 142 -27.77 -4.04 2.83
N LEU A 143 -26.83 -4.79 2.25
CA LEU A 143 -27.10 -5.83 1.26
C LEU A 143 -26.95 -7.23 1.86
N SER A 144 -25.75 -7.57 2.31
CA SER A 144 -25.40 -8.90 2.83
C SER A 144 -25.53 -9.01 4.35
N GLN A 145 -25.40 -7.88 5.05
CA GLN A 145 -25.43 -7.80 6.51
C GLN A 145 -25.82 -6.40 7.01
N PRO A 146 -26.21 -6.23 8.29
CA PRO A 146 -26.26 -4.91 8.91
C PRO A 146 -24.85 -4.34 9.14
N HIS A 147 -24.74 -3.01 9.19
CA HIS A 147 -23.49 -2.33 9.55
C HIS A 147 -23.08 -2.63 10.99
N ILE A 148 -21.77 -2.77 11.23
CA ILE A 148 -21.18 -2.86 12.56
C ILE A 148 -21.20 -1.46 13.17
N LYS A 149 -22.10 -1.21 14.12
CA LYS A 149 -22.18 0.09 14.81
C LYS A 149 -20.94 0.34 15.68
N PRO A 150 -20.58 1.62 15.97
CA PRO A 150 -19.51 1.95 16.89
C PRO A 150 -19.61 1.19 18.23
N GLY A 151 -18.48 0.69 18.71
CA GLY A 151 -18.37 -0.12 19.93
C GLY A 151 -18.93 -1.53 19.84
N LYS A 152 -19.40 -1.98 18.66
CA LYS A 152 -19.91 -3.35 18.46
C LYS A 152 -18.88 -4.23 17.79
N THR A 153 -19.03 -5.53 18.02
CA THR A 153 -18.22 -6.57 17.40
C THR A 153 -19.11 -7.52 16.63
N PHE A 154 -18.75 -7.79 15.37
CA PHE A 154 -19.37 -8.82 14.54
C PHE A 154 -18.41 -9.98 14.33
N VAL A 155 -18.95 -11.13 13.94
CA VAL A 155 -18.15 -12.33 13.67
C VAL A 155 -18.41 -12.76 12.23
N TYR A 156 -17.34 -13.01 11.49
CA TYR A 156 -17.38 -13.58 10.14
C TYR A 156 -16.85 -15.01 10.21
N GLU A 157 -17.59 -15.96 9.66
CA GLU A 157 -17.25 -17.39 9.70
C GLU A 157 -17.38 -18.03 8.32
N PHE A 158 -16.28 -18.54 7.77
CA PHE A 158 -16.28 -19.19 6.47
C PHE A 158 -15.06 -20.10 6.27
N GLU A 159 -15.13 -20.96 5.25
CA GLU A 159 -14.05 -21.88 4.89
C GLU A 159 -13.25 -21.34 3.69
N MET A 160 -11.93 -21.50 3.71
CA MET A 160 -11.03 -21.12 2.63
C MET A 160 -11.16 -22.06 1.43
N LYS A 161 -12.04 -21.75 0.47
CA LYS A 161 -12.30 -22.65 -0.67
C LYS A 161 -11.18 -22.79 -1.69
N LYS A 162 -10.28 -21.80 -1.79
CA LYS A 162 -9.16 -21.80 -2.74
C LYS A 162 -7.97 -21.01 -2.19
N SER A 163 -6.76 -21.44 -2.52
CA SER A 163 -5.56 -20.64 -2.33
C SER A 163 -5.45 -19.47 -3.32
N GLY A 164 -4.75 -18.42 -2.93
CA GLY A 164 -4.59 -17.21 -3.72
C GLY A 164 -4.16 -15.99 -2.90
N THR A 165 -4.18 -14.84 -3.55
CA THR A 165 -3.92 -13.53 -2.94
C THR A 165 -5.17 -12.68 -3.04
N PHE A 166 -5.61 -12.14 -1.92
CA PHE A 166 -6.84 -11.39 -1.76
C PHE A 166 -6.59 -10.11 -0.95
N MET A 167 -7.62 -9.29 -0.82
CA MET A 167 -7.60 -8.08 -0.02
C MET A 167 -8.81 -8.08 0.91
N TYR A 168 -8.80 -7.20 1.90
CA TYR A 168 -10.00 -6.87 2.65
C TYR A 168 -10.09 -5.37 2.85
N HIS A 169 -11.30 -4.83 2.85
CA HIS A 169 -11.56 -3.40 3.02
C HIS A 169 -13.00 -3.17 3.50
N PRO A 170 -13.33 -2.00 4.06
CA PRO A 170 -14.70 -1.68 4.40
C PRO A 170 -15.60 -1.64 3.17
N HIS A 171 -16.87 -1.97 3.38
CA HIS A 171 -17.94 -1.74 2.42
C HIS A 171 -19.12 -1.01 3.10
N SER A 172 -18.73 -0.05 3.94
CA SER A 172 -19.55 0.90 4.67
C SER A 172 -18.84 2.25 4.58
N ASP A 173 -19.56 3.30 4.17
CA ASP A 173 -18.98 4.61 3.83
C ASP A 173 -17.61 4.49 3.12
N GLU A 174 -17.61 3.77 1.99
CA GLU A 174 -16.39 3.40 1.27
C GLU A 174 -15.55 4.63 0.90
N MET A 175 -16.22 5.73 0.53
CA MET A 175 -15.60 7.02 0.22
C MET A 175 -14.70 7.49 1.36
N VAL A 176 -15.22 7.58 2.59
CA VAL A 176 -14.42 8.06 3.73
C VAL A 176 -13.43 7.00 4.19
N GLN A 177 -13.88 5.77 4.41
CA GLN A 177 -13.07 4.76 5.09
C GLN A 177 -11.88 4.31 4.24
N MET A 178 -12.06 4.13 2.92
CA MET A 178 -10.94 3.78 2.03
C MET A 178 -10.00 4.96 1.82
N ALA A 179 -10.51 6.19 1.66
CA ALA A 179 -9.67 7.38 1.52
C ALA A 179 -8.86 7.67 2.80
N MET A 180 -9.37 7.27 3.97
CA MET A 180 -8.66 7.28 5.24
C MET A 180 -7.68 6.11 5.40
N GLY A 181 -7.54 5.23 4.42
CA GLY A 181 -6.52 4.17 4.39
C GLY A 181 -6.94 2.83 4.99
N MET A 182 -8.24 2.58 5.18
CA MET A 182 -8.72 1.29 5.68
C MET A 182 -8.72 0.22 4.60
N MET A 183 -7.72 -0.65 4.65
CA MET A 183 -7.59 -1.82 3.79
C MET A 183 -6.58 -2.80 4.40
N GLY A 184 -6.42 -3.98 3.81
CA GLY A 184 -5.36 -4.91 4.15
C GLY A 184 -5.31 -6.09 3.19
N MET A 185 -4.29 -6.93 3.33
CA MET A 185 -4.07 -8.10 2.47
C MET A 185 -4.58 -9.37 3.15
N PHE A 186 -5.08 -10.32 2.37
CA PHE A 186 -5.43 -11.65 2.84
C PHE A 186 -4.77 -12.68 1.91
N VAL A 187 -3.88 -13.51 2.45
CA VAL A 187 -3.20 -14.57 1.69
C VAL A 187 -3.73 -15.92 2.12
N VAL A 188 -4.17 -16.73 1.14
CA VAL A 188 -4.51 -18.13 1.37
C VAL A 188 -3.46 -19.00 0.72
N HIS A 189 -2.66 -19.67 1.54
CA HIS A 189 -1.62 -20.58 1.10
C HIS A 189 -2.22 -21.89 0.56
N PRO A 190 -1.61 -22.50 -0.46
CA PRO A 190 -1.99 -23.84 -0.91
C PRO A 190 -1.91 -24.85 0.22
N ARG A 191 -2.84 -25.82 0.24
CA ARG A 191 -2.80 -26.93 1.22
C ARG A 191 -1.58 -27.82 1.04
N ASP A 192 -1.19 -28.05 -0.22
CA ASP A 192 0.08 -28.68 -0.54
C ASP A 192 1.17 -27.61 -0.58
N SER A 193 2.06 -27.60 0.43
CA SER A 193 3.12 -26.61 0.55
C SER A 193 4.17 -26.69 -0.57
N ALA A 194 4.22 -27.80 -1.32
CA ALA A 194 5.07 -27.92 -2.51
C ALA A 194 4.44 -27.24 -3.74
N PHE A 195 3.11 -27.08 -3.76
CA PHE A 195 2.43 -26.43 -4.88
C PHE A 195 2.80 -24.94 -4.91
N ARG A 196 3.45 -24.51 -6.00
CA ARG A 196 3.88 -23.11 -6.18
C ARG A 196 4.76 -22.61 -5.03
N SER A 197 5.66 -23.46 -4.52
CA SER A 197 6.58 -23.07 -3.45
C SER A 197 7.59 -22.00 -3.90
N VAL A 198 7.91 -21.06 -3.02
CA VAL A 198 8.94 -20.04 -3.21
C VAL A 198 9.81 -19.93 -1.97
N ASP A 199 11.01 -19.37 -2.12
CA ASP A 199 11.96 -19.15 -1.03
C ASP A 199 11.63 -17.87 -0.25
N ARG A 200 11.13 -16.83 -0.92
CA ARG A 200 10.64 -15.61 -0.26
C ARG A 200 9.32 -15.18 -0.86
N ASP A 201 8.41 -14.70 -0.03
CA ASP A 201 7.10 -14.23 -0.46
C ASP A 201 6.87 -12.86 0.20
N PHE A 202 6.78 -11.81 -0.61
CA PHE A 202 6.53 -10.45 -0.16
C PHE A 202 5.13 -10.03 -0.54
N VAL A 203 4.48 -9.21 0.30
CA VAL A 203 3.15 -8.69 0.03
C VAL A 203 3.03 -7.22 0.40
N PHE A 204 2.34 -6.45 -0.43
CA PHE A 204 1.93 -5.09 -0.10
C PHE A 204 0.67 -4.69 -0.88
N ILE A 205 0.01 -3.64 -0.40
CA ILE A 205 -1.12 -3.01 -1.05
C ILE A 205 -0.82 -1.54 -1.30
N MET A 206 -1.25 -1.05 -2.46
CA MET A 206 -1.06 0.33 -2.85
C MET A 206 -2.22 1.21 -2.38
N SER A 207 -1.88 2.39 -1.89
CA SER A 207 -2.82 3.44 -1.49
C SER A 207 -2.43 4.78 -2.11
N SER A 208 -3.41 5.68 -2.22
CA SER A 208 -3.22 7.04 -2.74
C SER A 208 -3.99 8.04 -1.89
N TYR A 209 -3.38 9.18 -1.61
CA TYR A 209 -3.96 10.24 -0.78
C TYR A 209 -3.80 11.61 -1.44
N ASP A 210 -4.73 12.52 -1.15
CA ASP A 210 -4.54 13.95 -1.37
C ASP A 210 -4.32 14.60 -0.01
N MET A 211 -3.11 15.15 0.18
CA MET A 211 -2.71 15.82 1.41
C MET A 211 -2.08 17.17 1.10
N ASP A 212 -2.63 18.22 1.69
CA ASP A 212 -2.04 19.55 1.60
C ASP A 212 -0.79 19.63 2.48
N PRO A 213 0.27 20.36 2.06
CA PRO A 213 1.42 20.66 2.91
C PRO A 213 0.99 21.23 4.28
N GLY A 214 1.60 20.77 5.37
CA GLY A 214 1.23 21.22 6.72
C GLY A 214 0.05 20.48 7.36
N THR A 215 -0.68 19.65 6.62
CA THR A 215 -1.87 18.96 7.13
C THR A 215 -1.58 17.52 7.53
N TYR A 216 -2.44 16.94 8.36
CA TYR A 216 -2.30 15.57 8.87
C TYR A 216 -3.42 14.65 8.38
N VAL A 217 -4.48 15.17 7.76
CA VAL A 217 -5.67 14.39 7.38
C VAL A 217 -5.82 14.47 5.86
N PRO A 218 -6.00 13.34 5.16
CA PRO A 218 -6.29 13.34 3.73
C PRO A 218 -7.60 14.05 3.39
N LYS A 219 -7.67 14.65 2.20
CA LYS A 219 -8.96 15.09 1.62
C LYS A 219 -9.73 13.88 1.13
N VAL A 220 -10.62 13.38 2.00
CA VAL A 220 -11.43 12.18 1.74
C VAL A 220 -12.40 12.28 0.55
N THR A 221 -12.63 13.48 0.02
CA THR A 221 -13.51 13.71 -1.13
C THR A 221 -12.77 13.71 -2.48
N GLU A 222 -11.44 13.63 -2.50
CA GLU A 222 -10.67 13.60 -3.74
C GLU A 222 -10.71 12.21 -4.39
N MET A 223 -10.95 12.16 -5.71
CA MET A 223 -11.19 10.92 -6.45
C MET A 223 -10.27 10.74 -7.67
N THR A 224 -9.52 11.78 -8.06
CA THR A 224 -8.79 11.83 -9.33
C THR A 224 -7.39 12.44 -9.23
N ASN A 225 -7.18 13.41 -8.35
CA ASN A 225 -5.98 14.23 -8.28
C ASN A 225 -5.18 13.98 -6.98
N PHE A 226 -4.87 12.72 -6.70
CA PHE A 226 -4.02 12.35 -5.56
C PHE A 226 -2.58 12.82 -5.74
N ASN A 227 -1.92 13.22 -4.65
CA ASN A 227 -0.55 13.73 -4.66
C ASN A 227 0.45 12.88 -3.85
N MET A 228 -0.06 11.95 -3.05
CA MET A 228 0.72 10.97 -2.29
C MET A 228 0.43 9.55 -2.78
N TRP A 229 1.44 8.91 -3.37
CA TRP A 229 1.38 7.52 -3.81
C TRP A 229 2.21 6.65 -2.86
N ALA A 230 1.59 5.61 -2.31
CA ALA A 230 2.16 4.87 -1.19
C ALA A 230 2.02 3.36 -1.35
N TRP A 231 2.99 2.63 -0.77
CA TRP A 231 2.87 1.19 -0.52
C TRP A 231 2.71 0.99 0.97
N ASN A 232 1.64 0.31 1.38
CA ASN A 232 1.28 0.14 2.78
C ASN A 232 1.31 1.47 3.56
N SER A 233 0.76 2.54 2.95
CA SER A 233 0.71 3.89 3.49
C SER A 233 2.10 4.42 3.90
N ARG A 234 3.14 3.99 3.20
CA ARG A 234 4.51 4.47 3.28
C ARG A 234 4.94 5.01 1.93
N VAL A 235 5.79 6.01 1.98
CA VAL A 235 6.31 6.76 0.84
C VAL A 235 7.83 6.67 0.92
N PHE A 236 8.52 6.35 -0.17
CA PHE A 236 9.99 6.36 -0.19
C PHE A 236 10.54 7.73 0.25
N PRO A 237 11.56 7.80 1.13
CA PRO A 237 12.44 6.73 1.62
C PRO A 237 11.93 5.94 2.85
N GLY A 238 10.67 6.13 3.26
CA GLY A 238 10.06 5.39 4.36
C GLY A 238 9.65 3.96 4.04
N ILE A 239 9.71 3.53 2.78
CA ILE A 239 9.44 2.14 2.38
C ILE A 239 10.70 1.30 2.62
N ASP A 240 10.55 0.19 3.35
CA ASP A 240 11.66 -0.69 3.68
C ASP A 240 12.20 -1.40 2.41
N PRO A 241 13.52 -1.69 2.34
CA PRO A 241 14.08 -2.46 1.24
C PRO A 241 13.58 -3.92 1.28
N MET A 242 13.75 -4.61 0.16
CA MET A 242 13.44 -6.03 0.02
C MET A 242 14.73 -6.86 -0.02
N PRO A 243 15.23 -7.34 1.13
CA PRO A 243 16.43 -8.16 1.18
C PRO A 243 16.15 -9.59 0.69
N VAL A 244 17.00 -10.05 -0.22
CA VAL A 244 16.85 -11.32 -0.92
C VAL A 244 18.18 -12.05 -0.97
N ARG A 245 18.18 -13.37 -0.78
CA ARG A 245 19.38 -14.17 -0.95
C ARG A 245 19.56 -14.49 -2.43
N LEU A 246 20.79 -14.42 -2.92
CA LEU A 246 21.17 -14.86 -4.26
C LEU A 246 20.72 -16.32 -4.48
N GLY A 247 19.97 -16.55 -5.56
CA GLY A 247 19.41 -17.83 -5.96
C GLY A 247 18.00 -18.11 -5.45
N ASP A 248 17.45 -17.27 -4.56
CA ASP A 248 16.07 -17.46 -4.07
C ASP A 248 15.06 -17.30 -5.21
N ARG A 249 14.05 -18.18 -5.23
CA ARG A 249 12.80 -17.92 -5.94
C ARG A 249 11.96 -16.97 -5.09
N VAL A 250 11.69 -15.78 -5.59
CA VAL A 250 10.95 -14.74 -4.88
C VAL A 250 9.59 -14.54 -5.51
N ARG A 251 8.54 -14.52 -4.70
CA ARG A 251 7.22 -14.04 -5.08
C ARG A 251 6.99 -12.64 -4.52
N VAL A 252 6.38 -11.78 -5.32
CA VAL A 252 5.89 -10.47 -4.88
C VAL A 252 4.41 -10.36 -5.20
N ARG A 253 3.59 -10.11 -4.18
CA ARG A 253 2.14 -10.01 -4.22
C ARG A 253 1.71 -8.56 -4.02
N ILE A 254 0.92 -8.03 -4.96
CA ILE A 254 0.59 -6.62 -5.04
C ILE A 254 -0.91 -6.45 -5.19
N GLY A 255 -1.54 -5.84 -4.19
CA GLY A 255 -2.93 -5.39 -4.27
C GLY A 255 -3.02 -3.93 -4.69
N ASN A 256 -4.08 -3.58 -5.43
CA ASN A 256 -4.37 -2.20 -5.81
C ASN A 256 -5.81 -1.81 -5.46
N LEU A 257 -5.95 -0.91 -4.49
CA LEU A 257 -7.23 -0.27 -4.15
C LEU A 257 -7.20 1.25 -4.39
N THR A 258 -6.22 1.73 -5.15
CA THR A 258 -6.19 3.13 -5.62
C THR A 258 -7.15 3.34 -6.78
N MET A 259 -7.42 4.60 -7.16
CA MET A 259 -8.29 4.92 -8.29
C MET A 259 -7.59 4.88 -9.66
N THR A 260 -6.37 4.31 -9.74
CA THR A 260 -5.64 4.19 -11.01
C THR A 260 -4.83 2.90 -11.06
N ASN A 261 -4.50 2.43 -12.26
CA ASN A 261 -3.63 1.29 -12.45
C ASN A 261 -2.16 1.66 -12.14
N HIS A 262 -1.33 0.68 -11.79
CA HIS A 262 0.09 0.91 -11.53
C HIS A 262 0.95 -0.10 -12.30
N PRO A 263 1.77 0.35 -13.27
CA PRO A 263 2.77 -0.50 -13.90
C PRO A 263 3.96 -0.67 -12.94
N ILE A 264 4.11 -1.83 -12.31
CA ILE A 264 5.19 -2.09 -11.35
C ILE A 264 6.37 -2.73 -12.07
N HIS A 265 7.54 -2.09 -11.97
CA HIS A 265 8.76 -2.45 -12.68
C HIS A 265 9.87 -2.91 -11.71
N LEU A 266 10.54 -4.01 -12.05
CA LEU A 266 11.73 -4.49 -11.35
C LEU A 266 12.95 -4.39 -12.27
N HIS A 267 14.00 -3.73 -11.78
CA HIS A 267 15.25 -3.60 -12.51
C HIS A 267 16.08 -4.89 -12.44
N GLY A 268 16.93 -5.10 -13.45
CA GLY A 268 17.95 -6.16 -13.47
C GLY A 268 17.43 -7.60 -13.65
N HIS A 269 16.11 -7.80 -13.77
CA HIS A 269 15.48 -9.12 -13.83
C HIS A 269 14.27 -9.13 -14.77
N SER A 270 13.98 -10.30 -15.32
CA SER A 270 12.66 -10.65 -15.84
C SER A 270 11.94 -11.59 -14.88
N PHE A 271 10.63 -11.54 -14.83
CA PHE A 271 9.77 -12.36 -13.97
C PHE A 271 8.57 -12.90 -14.73
N SER A 272 7.86 -13.86 -14.15
CA SER A 272 6.60 -14.38 -14.70
C SER A 272 5.42 -14.00 -13.82
N VAL A 273 4.30 -13.56 -14.39
CA VAL A 273 3.06 -13.35 -13.64
C VAL A 273 2.42 -14.71 -13.33
N THR A 274 2.30 -15.07 -12.05
CA THR A 274 1.89 -16.41 -11.61
C THR A 274 0.55 -16.46 -10.88
N CYS A 275 0.00 -15.32 -10.45
CA CYS A 275 -1.31 -15.22 -9.81
C CYS A 275 -2.01 -13.91 -10.18
N THR A 276 -3.33 -13.99 -10.35
CA THR A 276 -4.23 -12.82 -10.40
C THR A 276 -5.23 -12.88 -9.24
N ASP A 277 -6.12 -11.88 -9.17
CA ASP A 277 -7.35 -11.89 -8.35
C ASP A 277 -8.25 -13.11 -8.58
N GLY A 278 -8.19 -13.71 -9.77
CA GLY A 278 -8.86 -14.97 -10.10
C GLY A 278 -8.23 -16.21 -9.43
N GLY A 279 -6.96 -16.13 -9.01
CA GLY A 279 -6.17 -17.24 -8.47
C GLY A 279 -4.91 -17.53 -9.29
N TRP A 280 -4.37 -18.73 -9.14
CA TRP A 280 -3.13 -19.15 -9.81
C TRP A 280 -3.28 -19.23 -11.34
N VAL A 281 -2.30 -18.67 -12.06
CA VAL A 281 -2.20 -18.79 -13.52
C VAL A 281 -1.54 -20.12 -13.86
N PRO A 282 -2.13 -20.97 -14.73
CA PRO A 282 -1.51 -22.20 -15.21
C PRO A 282 -0.15 -21.91 -15.86
N GLU A 283 0.83 -22.80 -15.72
CA GLU A 283 2.21 -22.55 -16.23
C GLU A 283 2.24 -22.23 -17.72
N SER A 284 1.40 -22.91 -18.51
CA SER A 284 1.27 -22.70 -19.95
C SER A 284 0.70 -21.33 -20.34
N ALA A 285 0.14 -20.58 -19.38
CA ALA A 285 -0.46 -19.28 -19.58
C ALA A 285 0.29 -18.16 -18.86
N GLN A 286 1.39 -18.47 -18.16
CA GLN A 286 2.28 -17.45 -17.59
C GLN A 286 3.12 -16.83 -18.70
N TRP A 287 3.47 -15.56 -18.57
CA TRP A 287 4.28 -14.84 -19.54
C TRP A 287 5.41 -14.07 -18.86
N PRO A 288 6.57 -13.92 -19.54
CA PRO A 288 7.69 -13.15 -19.01
C PRO A 288 7.41 -11.65 -19.12
N GLU A 289 7.85 -10.90 -18.11
CA GLU A 289 7.75 -9.44 -18.02
C GLU A 289 8.95 -8.86 -17.29
N THR A 290 9.17 -7.56 -17.44
CA THR A 290 9.94 -6.75 -16.48
C THR A 290 9.06 -5.73 -15.76
N THR A 291 7.84 -5.54 -16.26
CA THR A 291 6.86 -4.59 -15.74
C THR A 291 5.48 -5.23 -15.83
N THR A 292 4.74 -5.29 -14.72
CA THR A 292 3.35 -5.77 -14.75
C THR A 292 2.40 -4.65 -14.34
N ASP A 293 1.34 -4.45 -15.13
CA ASP A 293 0.25 -3.58 -14.72
C ASP A 293 -0.58 -4.24 -13.61
N VAL A 294 -0.89 -3.48 -12.56
CA VAL A 294 -1.79 -3.87 -11.48
C VAL A 294 -3.06 -3.01 -11.59
N PRO A 295 -4.16 -3.53 -12.17
CA PRO A 295 -5.41 -2.79 -12.33
C PRO A 295 -6.07 -2.42 -11.00
N VAL A 296 -6.98 -1.44 -11.02
CA VAL A 296 -7.80 -1.07 -9.87
C VAL A 296 -8.68 -2.25 -9.43
N GLY A 297 -8.73 -2.52 -8.12
CA GLY A 297 -9.46 -3.64 -7.54
C GLY A 297 -8.82 -5.00 -7.81
N ALA A 298 -7.66 -5.06 -8.48
CA ALA A 298 -7.02 -6.31 -8.82
C ALA A 298 -5.82 -6.60 -7.92
N VAL A 299 -5.44 -7.87 -7.93
CA VAL A 299 -4.17 -8.35 -7.41
C VAL A 299 -3.32 -8.91 -8.55
N ARG A 300 -2.01 -8.74 -8.45
CA ARG A 300 -1.01 -9.47 -9.23
C ARG A 300 0.00 -10.08 -8.29
N ALA A 301 0.39 -11.33 -8.55
CA ALA A 301 1.62 -11.88 -8.02
C ALA A 301 2.52 -12.34 -9.17
N PHE A 302 3.80 -11.99 -9.08
CA PHE A 302 4.82 -12.47 -10.00
C PHE A 302 5.92 -13.19 -9.24
N GLU A 303 6.65 -14.04 -9.96
CA GLU A 303 7.79 -14.79 -9.46
C GLU A 303 9.05 -14.49 -10.26
N VAL A 304 10.15 -14.26 -9.54
CA VAL A 304 11.48 -13.97 -10.08
C VAL A 304 12.50 -14.89 -9.43
N VAL A 305 13.51 -15.30 -10.20
CA VAL A 305 14.70 -15.94 -9.63
C VAL A 305 15.72 -14.83 -9.39
N ALA A 306 16.19 -14.70 -8.15
CA ALA A 306 17.15 -13.68 -7.77
C ALA A 306 18.58 -14.10 -8.13
N ASP A 307 18.91 -14.17 -9.42
CA ASP A 307 20.19 -14.65 -9.94
C ASP A 307 21.21 -13.55 -10.24
N ASN A 308 20.82 -12.28 -10.13
CA ASN A 308 21.65 -11.12 -10.42
C ASN A 308 21.89 -10.27 -9.15
N PRO A 309 23.03 -10.43 -8.45
CA PRO A 309 23.28 -9.73 -7.19
C PRO A 309 23.44 -8.22 -7.40
N GLY A 310 22.84 -7.41 -6.52
CA GLY A 310 22.84 -5.96 -6.67
C GLY A 310 21.85 -5.25 -5.77
N ASP A 311 21.83 -3.92 -5.89
CA ASP A 311 20.75 -3.06 -5.40
C ASP A 311 19.91 -2.65 -6.61
N TRP A 312 18.73 -3.26 -6.75
CA TRP A 312 17.87 -3.08 -7.91
C TRP A 312 16.63 -2.28 -7.55
N ALA A 313 16.39 -1.20 -8.29
CA ALA A 313 15.19 -0.39 -8.11
C ALA A 313 13.92 -1.22 -8.39
N PHE A 314 12.92 -1.05 -7.55
CA PHE A 314 11.61 -1.66 -7.67
C PHE A 314 10.55 -0.60 -7.41
N HIS A 315 9.77 -0.25 -8.44
CA HIS A 315 8.94 0.96 -8.37
C HIS A 315 7.75 0.95 -9.32
N CYS A 316 6.78 1.85 -9.09
CA CYS A 316 5.75 2.16 -10.06
C CYS A 316 6.36 2.94 -11.23
N HIS A 317 6.00 2.64 -12.47
CA HIS A 317 6.60 3.26 -13.66
C HIS A 317 5.79 4.47 -14.18
N LYS A 318 4.81 4.95 -13.40
CA LYS A 318 4.24 6.29 -13.61
C LYS A 318 5.14 7.29 -12.90
N SER A 319 5.84 8.14 -13.64
CA SER A 319 6.82 9.09 -13.09
C SER A 319 6.25 9.93 -11.94
N HIS A 320 4.99 10.38 -12.07
CA HIS A 320 4.30 11.09 -10.99
C HIS A 320 4.26 10.31 -9.66
N HIS A 321 4.11 8.99 -9.72
CA HIS A 321 4.00 8.12 -8.54
C HIS A 321 5.35 7.83 -7.90
N THR A 322 6.46 8.09 -8.62
CA THR A 322 7.83 8.00 -8.11
C THR A 322 8.44 9.36 -7.80
N MET A 323 7.65 10.43 -7.80
CA MET A 323 8.12 11.77 -7.48
C MET A 323 7.54 12.23 -6.14
N ASN A 324 6.23 12.01 -5.93
CA ASN A 324 5.38 12.50 -4.82
C ASN A 324 5.51 14.00 -4.54
N ALA A 325 4.49 14.58 -3.90
CA ALA A 325 4.43 16.02 -3.55
C ALA A 325 4.58 16.99 -4.74
N MET A 326 4.37 16.51 -5.98
CA MET A 326 4.40 17.34 -7.18
C MET A 326 3.13 18.18 -7.28
N GLY A 327 3.29 19.51 -7.33
CA GLY A 327 2.18 20.42 -7.66
C GLY A 327 1.90 20.44 -9.16
N HIS A 328 0.62 20.51 -9.52
CA HIS A 328 0.20 20.52 -10.95
C HIS A 328 0.13 21.94 -11.55
N ASP A 329 0.18 22.99 -10.74
CA ASP A 329 -0.11 24.36 -11.17
C ASP A 329 1.14 25.22 -11.45
N LEU A 330 2.33 24.61 -11.44
CA LEU A 330 3.58 25.32 -11.72
C LEU A 330 3.82 25.44 -13.23
N ARG A 331 4.15 26.66 -13.68
CA ARG A 331 4.53 26.90 -15.08
C ARG A 331 5.92 26.34 -15.36
N THR A 332 6.13 25.83 -16.57
CA THR A 332 7.46 25.40 -17.03
C THR A 332 8.43 26.58 -17.08
N LEU A 333 9.59 26.44 -16.42
CA LEU A 333 10.63 27.48 -16.34
C LEU A 333 11.90 27.15 -17.13
N ILE A 334 11.95 26.00 -17.81
CA ILE A 334 13.09 25.57 -18.61
C ILE A 334 13.36 26.60 -19.72
N GLY A 335 14.59 27.10 -19.79
CA GLY A 335 15.01 28.12 -20.77
C GLY A 335 14.52 29.55 -20.49
N VAL A 336 13.77 29.78 -19.41
CA VAL A 336 13.38 31.14 -19.02
C VAL A 336 14.56 31.85 -18.34
N PRO A 337 14.93 33.07 -18.76
CA PRO A 337 16.06 33.79 -18.16
C PRO A 337 15.86 34.00 -16.65
N LYS A 338 16.77 33.44 -15.82
CA LYS A 338 16.70 33.49 -14.35
C LYS A 338 16.49 34.91 -13.81
N GLN A 339 17.10 35.91 -14.43
CA GLN A 339 17.01 37.32 -14.00
C GLN A 339 15.57 37.87 -14.11
N ALA A 340 14.81 37.46 -15.13
CA ALA A 340 13.43 37.90 -15.31
C ALA A 340 12.50 37.25 -14.28
N VAL A 341 12.69 35.96 -13.99
CA VAL A 341 11.93 35.21 -12.99
C VAL A 341 12.27 35.68 -11.57
N ALA A 342 13.56 35.79 -11.24
CA ALA A 342 14.01 36.24 -9.92
C ALA A 342 13.56 37.67 -9.59
N LYS A 343 13.56 38.59 -10.57
CA LYS A 343 13.08 39.97 -10.38
C LYS A 343 11.57 40.04 -10.14
N ALA A 344 10.79 39.15 -10.76
CA ALA A 344 9.35 39.04 -10.54
C ALA A 344 9.02 38.35 -9.21
N ALA A 345 9.71 37.25 -8.89
CA ALA A 345 9.52 36.45 -7.68
C ALA A 345 9.89 37.23 -6.41
N LYS A 346 11.04 37.91 -6.40
CA LYS A 346 11.49 38.78 -5.28
C LYS A 346 10.54 39.94 -4.98
N LYS A 347 9.69 40.32 -5.94
CA LYS A 347 8.67 41.37 -5.79
C LYS A 347 7.39 40.88 -5.08
N LEU A 348 7.16 39.57 -5.06
CA LEU A 348 5.96 38.91 -4.52
C LEU A 348 6.27 38.12 -3.23
N ALA A 349 7.45 37.49 -3.15
CA ALA A 349 7.93 36.77 -1.99
C ALA A 349 9.46 36.96 -1.89
N PRO A 350 9.96 37.78 -0.94
CA PRO A 350 11.38 38.14 -0.83
C PRO A 350 12.33 36.93 -0.69
N ASP A 351 11.81 35.84 -0.14
CA ASP A 351 12.57 34.61 0.17
C ASP A 351 12.45 33.53 -0.92
N SER A 352 11.80 33.82 -2.05
CA SER A 352 11.59 32.84 -3.13
C SER A 352 12.81 32.69 -4.05
N MET A 353 13.23 31.44 -4.31
CA MET A 353 14.28 31.08 -5.26
C MET A 353 13.69 30.63 -6.60
N ALA A 354 14.32 31.02 -7.71
CA ALA A 354 13.88 30.62 -9.05
C ALA A 354 14.40 29.22 -9.41
N MET A 355 13.49 28.24 -9.40
CA MET A 355 13.77 26.84 -9.73
C MET A 355 13.87 26.61 -11.26
N GLY A 356 14.69 25.65 -11.70
CA GLY A 356 14.45 24.94 -12.97
C GLY A 356 14.98 25.50 -14.31
N SER A 357 16.07 26.27 -14.37
CA SER A 357 16.55 26.79 -15.66
C SER A 357 17.33 25.79 -16.54
N THR A 358 17.95 24.78 -15.94
CA THR A 358 18.87 23.82 -16.59
C THR A 358 18.60 22.35 -16.20
N GLY A 359 17.46 22.07 -15.56
CA GLY A 359 17.13 20.77 -14.97
C GLY A 359 16.46 20.93 -13.59
N MET A 360 15.78 19.88 -13.12
CA MET A 360 14.97 19.87 -11.88
C MET A 360 15.48 18.81 -10.88
N ALA A 361 16.80 18.67 -10.75
CA ALA A 361 17.43 17.88 -9.70
C ALA A 361 17.27 18.63 -8.36
N MET A 362 16.36 18.15 -7.50
CA MET A 362 15.96 18.84 -6.26
C MET A 362 16.65 18.30 -5.00
N GLY A 363 17.34 17.16 -5.09
CA GLY A 363 17.84 16.42 -3.93
C GLY A 363 18.88 17.15 -3.08
N GLU A 364 19.50 18.22 -3.60
CA GLU A 364 20.59 18.96 -2.93
C GLU A 364 20.24 20.39 -2.52
N MET A 365 18.98 20.85 -2.74
CA MET A 365 18.55 22.20 -2.36
C MET A 365 17.57 22.17 -1.19
N GLU A 366 18.06 22.51 0.01
CA GLU A 366 17.21 22.69 1.20
C GLU A 366 16.47 24.03 1.15
N MET A 367 15.17 23.98 0.87
CA MET A 367 14.26 25.08 1.18
C MET A 367 13.47 24.74 2.45
N PRO A 368 13.18 25.71 3.33
CA PRO A 368 12.29 25.47 4.47
C PRO A 368 10.89 25.08 3.95
N LEU A 369 10.50 23.84 4.22
CA LEU A 369 9.16 23.32 3.92
C LEU A 369 8.25 23.58 5.12
N PRO A 370 6.92 23.67 4.92
CA PRO A 370 5.97 23.60 6.02
C PRO A 370 6.18 22.31 6.81
N ASP A 371 5.87 22.34 8.12
CA ASP A 371 5.85 21.13 8.95
C ASP A 371 5.03 20.02 8.28
N ASN A 372 5.32 18.76 8.59
CA ASN A 372 4.54 17.62 8.09
C ASN A 372 4.42 17.54 6.55
N THR A 373 5.47 17.91 5.83
CA THR A 373 5.51 17.93 4.36
C THR A 373 6.75 17.20 3.88
N LEU A 374 6.58 16.26 2.95
CA LEU A 374 7.73 15.59 2.32
C LEU A 374 8.32 16.46 1.21
N PRO A 375 9.66 16.50 1.08
CA PRO A 375 10.29 17.05 -0.13
C PRO A 375 9.89 16.21 -1.35
N MET A 376 9.98 16.81 -2.54
CA MET A 376 9.92 16.07 -3.80
C MET A 376 11.25 15.36 -4.03
N MET A 377 11.24 14.20 -4.70
CA MET A 377 12.46 13.53 -5.20
C MET A 377 13.51 13.26 -4.10
N THR A 378 13.08 12.53 -3.06
CA THR A 378 13.85 12.27 -1.84
C THR A 378 14.79 11.06 -1.95
N GLY A 379 15.39 10.70 -0.81
CA GLY A 379 16.22 9.51 -0.65
C GLY A 379 17.64 9.62 -1.20
N SER A 380 18.53 8.78 -0.68
CA SER A 380 19.94 8.78 -1.03
C SER A 380 20.43 7.35 -1.21
N GLY A 381 21.39 7.19 -2.12
CA GLY A 381 22.09 5.95 -2.40
C GLY A 381 23.61 6.13 -2.35
N GLN A 382 24.34 5.12 -2.80
CA GLN A 382 25.82 5.12 -2.75
C GLN A 382 26.49 6.23 -3.57
N PHE A 383 25.77 6.81 -4.53
CA PHE A 383 26.27 7.82 -5.46
C PHE A 383 25.57 9.19 -5.31
N GLY A 384 24.84 9.42 -4.22
CA GLY A 384 24.12 10.68 -3.97
C GLY A 384 22.60 10.51 -3.98
N ALA A 385 21.88 11.59 -4.34
CA ALA A 385 20.42 11.57 -4.38
C ALA A 385 19.89 10.54 -5.40
N ILE A 386 18.89 9.76 -5.00
CA ILE A 386 18.21 8.81 -5.91
C ILE A 386 17.19 9.55 -6.79
N GLU A 387 16.76 10.73 -6.35
CA GLU A 387 15.75 11.55 -7.02
C GLU A 387 14.46 10.76 -7.27
N MET A 388 13.99 10.03 -6.26
CA MET A 388 12.72 9.31 -6.30
C MET A 388 11.96 9.55 -5.00
N GLY A 389 10.65 9.57 -5.05
CA GLY A 389 9.75 9.59 -3.90
C GLY A 389 8.62 8.59 -4.12
N GLY A 390 7.69 8.45 -3.18
CA GLY A 390 6.47 7.68 -3.41
C GLY A 390 6.67 6.17 -3.53
N MET A 391 6.14 5.59 -4.61
CA MET A 391 6.07 4.15 -4.83
C MET A 391 7.40 3.59 -5.36
N PHE A 392 8.42 3.56 -4.49
CA PHE A 392 9.76 3.09 -4.80
C PHE A 392 10.35 2.33 -3.61
N THR A 393 11.09 1.26 -3.89
CA THR A 393 12.02 0.63 -2.94
C THR A 393 13.19 -0.01 -3.71
N VAL A 394 14.08 -0.67 -2.97
CA VAL A 394 15.22 -1.40 -3.53
C VAL A 394 15.11 -2.87 -3.16
N MET A 395 15.14 -3.74 -4.16
CA MET A 395 15.41 -5.17 -3.98
C MET A 395 16.92 -5.38 -3.84
N LYS A 396 17.33 -5.80 -2.64
CA LYS A 396 18.74 -5.96 -2.26
C LYS A 396 19.12 -7.43 -2.29
N ILE A 397 19.73 -7.88 -3.38
CA ILE A 397 20.11 -9.28 -3.58
C ILE A 397 21.56 -9.50 -3.12
N ARG A 398 21.78 -10.47 -2.22
CA ARG A 398 23.09 -10.74 -1.60
C ARG A 398 23.43 -12.22 -1.57
N GLU A 399 24.69 -12.52 -1.87
CA GLU A 399 25.26 -13.82 -1.56
C GLU A 399 25.38 -14.00 -0.04
N GLY A 400 25.16 -15.23 0.44
CA GLY A 400 25.34 -15.59 1.85
C GLY A 400 24.26 -15.09 2.83
N LEU A 401 23.23 -14.38 2.37
CA LEU A 401 22.10 -13.99 3.21
C LEU A 401 21.34 -15.25 3.69
N ALA A 402 21.03 -15.35 4.98
CA ALA A 402 20.26 -16.49 5.49
C ALA A 402 18.81 -16.47 4.98
N ARG A 403 18.19 -17.65 4.81
CA ARG A 403 16.89 -17.83 4.12
C ARG A 403 15.75 -17.01 4.75
N ASP A 404 15.78 -16.82 6.07
CA ASP A 404 14.75 -16.07 6.83
C ASP A 404 15.30 -14.76 7.43
N ASP A 405 16.43 -14.27 6.91
CA ASP A 405 16.97 -12.96 7.29
C ASP A 405 16.37 -11.86 6.40
N TYR A 406 15.61 -10.96 7.02
CA TYR A 406 14.95 -9.82 6.36
C TYR A 406 15.50 -8.46 6.83
N ARG A 407 16.68 -8.44 7.45
CA ARG A 407 17.36 -7.19 7.80
C ARG A 407 17.98 -6.58 6.54
N ASP A 408 18.08 -5.25 6.49
CA ASP A 408 18.78 -4.56 5.42
C ASP A 408 20.27 -4.98 5.44
N PRO A 409 20.79 -5.61 4.36
CA PRO A 409 22.19 -6.02 4.27
C PRO A 409 23.15 -4.85 3.99
N GLY A 410 22.64 -3.61 3.93
CA GLY A 410 23.40 -2.41 3.61
C GLY A 410 23.64 -2.26 2.10
N PRO A 411 24.54 -1.35 1.70
CA PRO A 411 24.80 -1.05 0.30
C PRO A 411 25.50 -2.19 -0.46
N TYR A 412 25.20 -2.35 -1.75
CA TYR A 412 25.84 -3.37 -2.59
C TYR A 412 27.29 -2.98 -2.92
N LYS A 413 28.23 -3.92 -2.77
CA LYS A 413 29.63 -3.72 -3.14
C LYS A 413 29.83 -4.04 -4.63
N PHE A 414 29.94 -3.01 -5.46
CA PHE A 414 30.16 -3.17 -6.89
C PHE A 414 31.51 -3.83 -7.20
N PRO A 415 31.56 -4.88 -8.05
CA PRO A 415 32.82 -5.41 -8.56
C PRO A 415 33.62 -4.36 -9.33
N ALA A 416 34.95 -4.49 -9.33
CA ALA A 416 35.82 -3.57 -10.06
C ALA A 416 35.44 -3.50 -11.55
N GLY A 417 35.32 -2.28 -12.08
CA GLY A 417 34.97 -2.03 -13.49
C GLY A 417 33.49 -2.16 -13.84
N THR A 418 32.60 -2.39 -12.86
CA THR A 418 31.14 -2.52 -13.11
C THR A 418 30.33 -1.25 -12.84
N VAL A 419 31.01 -0.17 -12.42
CA VAL A 419 30.42 1.16 -12.23
C VAL A 419 30.75 2.01 -13.46
N ALA A 420 29.76 2.73 -13.98
CA ALA A 420 29.98 3.69 -15.06
C ALA A 420 31.01 4.74 -14.63
N TYR A 421 31.87 5.15 -15.56
CA TYR A 421 32.95 6.08 -15.28
C TYR A 421 32.97 7.22 -16.30
N GLU A 422 33.45 8.37 -15.86
CA GLU A 422 33.66 9.53 -16.72
C GLU A 422 34.81 9.28 -17.69
N ILE A 423 34.63 9.66 -18.95
CA ILE A 423 35.71 9.72 -19.95
C ILE A 423 36.06 11.18 -20.23
N ASP A 424 37.35 11.50 -20.25
CA ASP A 424 37.83 12.82 -20.66
C ASP A 424 37.77 12.90 -22.19
N ALA A 425 36.62 13.31 -22.71
CA ALA A 425 36.36 13.50 -24.12
C ALA A 425 35.74 14.89 -24.36
N PRO A 426 36.12 15.59 -25.46
CA PRO A 426 35.57 16.91 -25.75
C PRO A 426 34.07 16.81 -26.03
N VAL A 427 33.28 17.63 -25.32
CA VAL A 427 31.84 17.74 -25.54
C VAL A 427 31.59 18.42 -26.89
N THR A 428 31.11 17.66 -27.87
CA THR A 428 30.68 18.23 -29.16
C THR A 428 29.37 18.97 -28.99
N GLU A 429 29.28 20.20 -29.50
CA GLU A 429 28.00 20.92 -29.53
C GLU A 429 26.98 20.12 -30.37
N PRO A 430 25.75 19.92 -29.87
CA PRO A 430 24.72 19.23 -30.64
C PRO A 430 24.40 20.03 -31.89
N ALA A 431 24.42 19.36 -33.05
CA ALA A 431 24.00 19.96 -34.31
C ALA A 431 22.54 20.42 -34.18
N ARG A 432 22.32 21.74 -34.11
CA ARG A 432 20.97 22.29 -34.12
C ARG A 432 20.36 22.00 -35.48
N GLN A 433 19.19 21.37 -35.51
CA GLN A 433 18.40 21.34 -36.73
C GLN A 433 18.10 22.78 -37.14
N ASN A 434 18.48 23.15 -38.37
CA ASN A 434 18.12 24.44 -38.96
C ASN A 434 16.62 24.45 -39.22
N THR A 435 15.83 24.80 -38.20
CA THR A 435 14.41 25.05 -38.37
C THR A 435 14.26 26.35 -39.19
N PRO A 436 13.53 26.36 -40.32
CA PRO A 436 13.17 27.60 -41.00
C PRO A 436 12.48 28.53 -40.02
N ALA A 437 12.79 29.83 -40.09
CA ALA A 437 12.17 30.82 -39.23
C ALA A 437 10.64 30.68 -39.25
N PRO A 438 9.95 30.71 -38.10
CA PRO A 438 8.49 30.65 -38.09
C PRO A 438 7.95 31.79 -38.95
N ALA A 439 7.04 31.45 -39.88
CA ALA A 439 6.38 32.45 -40.72
C ALA A 439 5.72 33.49 -39.81
N ALA A 440 5.95 34.77 -40.09
CA ALA A 440 5.37 35.86 -39.34
C ALA A 440 3.83 35.67 -39.25
N PRO A 441 3.21 35.90 -38.07
CA PRO A 441 1.77 35.81 -37.95
C PRO A 441 1.15 36.75 -38.99
N THR A 442 0.34 36.20 -39.89
CA THR A 442 -0.46 37.03 -40.80
C THR A 442 -1.33 37.93 -39.95
N ALA A 443 -1.13 39.24 -40.07
CA ALA A 443 -1.97 40.23 -39.43
C ALA A 443 -3.42 40.05 -39.91
N GLU A 444 -4.25 39.39 -39.12
CA GLU A 444 -5.70 39.51 -39.24
C GLU A 444 -6.02 40.99 -39.04
N LYS A 445 -6.38 41.66 -40.14
CA LYS A 445 -6.98 42.98 -40.10
C LYS A 445 -8.22 42.88 -39.22
N ARG A 446 -8.14 43.44 -38.00
CA ARG A 446 -9.30 43.73 -37.16
C ARG A 446 -10.35 44.43 -38.03
N GLY A 447 -11.42 43.70 -38.33
CA GLY A 447 -12.60 44.22 -39.00
C GLY A 447 -13.13 45.42 -38.22
N LYS A 448 -13.37 46.51 -38.94
CA LYS A 448 -13.94 47.75 -38.40
C LYS A 448 -15.25 47.44 -37.66
N SER A 449 -15.35 48.00 -36.47
CA SER A 449 -16.58 48.23 -35.71
C SER A 449 -17.77 48.57 -36.63
N MET A 450 -18.78 47.70 -36.67
CA MET A 450 -20.13 48.10 -37.06
C MET A 450 -20.92 48.44 -35.80
N LYS A 451 -21.17 49.74 -35.64
CA LYS A 451 -22.13 50.31 -34.70
C LYS A 451 -23.53 49.79 -35.01
N GLY A 452 -24.18 49.27 -33.97
CA GLY A 452 -25.60 49.49 -33.68
C GLY A 452 -26.62 48.85 -34.60
N MET A 453 -27.37 47.89 -34.05
CA MET A 453 -28.81 47.85 -34.28
C MET A 453 -29.53 47.30 -33.05
N LYS A 454 -30.48 48.10 -32.54
CA LYS A 454 -31.46 47.72 -31.52
C LYS A 454 -32.47 46.73 -32.13
N MET A 455 -32.79 45.67 -31.41
CA MET A 455 -34.08 45.45 -30.73
C MET A 455 -33.92 44.32 -29.73
#